data_AF-A0A3S0INQ4-F1
#
_entry.id   AF-A0A3S0INQ4-F1
#
_cell.length_a   1.000
_cell.length_b   1.000
_cell.length_c   1.000
_cell.angle_alpha   90.00
_cell.angle_beta   90.00
_cell.angle_gamma   90.00
#
_symmetry.space_group_name_H-M   'P 1'
#
loop_
_entity.id
_entity.type
_entity.pdbx_description
1 polymer ?
#
loop_
_entity_poly.entity_id
_entity_poly.type
_entity_poly.pdbx_seq_one_letter_code
_entity_poly.pdbx_strand_id
1 'polypeptide(L)'
;MNLKKAKIYIDEFGNTHLDLSKKGTFSHFVYTAVIISEDQEEKARKIRKEICCKFRLGSNIKSKNLGDKKYFQKRLDILKYLIENLDFTIDVLIIDKSRIDNEKGGLKHKQVFYKYFQKLFVGKYNEIFDSYEIYPDKVGEGFVTELERFIMQNVIKPDLFNPDRSYKLADDVKDEKLVQLADIVAGSLGRIFCSSHSSQKMDEIYEILHTRLTIQHFPFQSNYQIKTTEEDEKLNLLIKKLSGEVLEQYIENANYKKDHLQIRLLDYLALQNRMSPHRLVPSYEIVDYLKNFTMQMSEERLRTIIRDLRYEGLFIISHSGKPGYKLASSYEDIIQHFNHFMRYIVPMLEKIKVLNQKMVNTSFNDVNPLEKDERFEQIKKLIGQL
;
A
#
# COMPACT_ATOMS: atom_id res chain seq x y z
N MET A 1 20.69 13.91 14.07
CA MET A 1 19.31 13.38 13.91
C MET A 1 19.36 11.95 14.40
N ASN A 2 18.72 11.62 15.53
CA ASN A 2 18.73 10.23 16.03
C ASN A 2 17.87 9.38 15.08
N LEU A 3 18.51 8.84 14.04
CA LEU A 3 17.93 7.84 13.17
C LEU A 3 17.80 6.57 13.99
N LYS A 4 16.58 6.28 14.44
CA LYS A 4 16.30 5.09 15.24
C LYS A 4 16.57 3.86 14.37
N LYS A 5 17.28 2.88 14.93
CA LYS A 5 17.57 1.61 14.29
C LYS A 5 16.30 0.78 14.14
N ALA A 6 16.05 0.25 12.94
CA ALA A 6 14.87 -0.58 12.68
C ALA A 6 15.17 -2.07 12.96
N LYS A 7 14.25 -2.76 13.63
CA LYS A 7 14.29 -4.22 13.83
C LYS A 7 13.18 -4.84 12.98
N ILE A 8 13.54 -5.73 12.06
CA ILE A 8 12.66 -6.27 11.02
C ILE A 8 12.58 -7.77 11.19
N TYR A 9 11.40 -8.30 11.55
CA TYR A 9 11.16 -9.73 11.71
C TYR A 9 10.38 -10.26 10.53
N ILE A 10 10.89 -11.28 9.84
CA ILE A 10 10.29 -11.79 8.59
C ILE A 10 9.83 -13.23 8.78
N ASP A 11 8.61 -13.53 8.35
CA ASP A 11 8.13 -14.89 8.18
C ASP A 11 7.35 -15.05 6.86
N GLU A 12 7.10 -16.29 6.47
CA GLU A 12 6.51 -16.66 5.19
C GLU A 12 5.28 -17.56 5.33
N PHE A 13 4.39 -17.46 4.35
CA PHE A 13 3.22 -18.32 4.24
C PHE A 13 3.06 -18.83 2.81
N GLY A 14 2.98 -20.14 2.66
CA GLY A 14 2.78 -20.81 1.38
C GLY A 14 3.82 -21.88 1.11
N ASN A 15 3.94 -22.30 -0.14
CA ASN A 15 5.00 -23.23 -0.56
C ASN A 15 5.66 -22.80 -1.86
N THR A 16 6.93 -23.16 -2.02
CA THR A 16 7.75 -22.78 -3.18
C THR A 16 7.48 -23.62 -4.43
N HIS A 17 6.57 -24.61 -4.36
CA HIS A 17 6.24 -25.44 -5.51
C HIS A 17 5.44 -24.63 -6.52
N LEU A 18 5.95 -24.53 -7.75
CA LEU A 18 5.29 -23.79 -8.82
C LEU A 18 4.25 -24.61 -9.60
N ASP A 19 4.30 -25.95 -9.46
CA ASP A 19 3.31 -26.85 -10.04
C ASP A 19 2.04 -26.88 -9.19
N LEU A 20 1.00 -26.19 -9.65
CA LEU A 20 -0.30 -26.05 -8.98
C LEU A 20 -1.21 -27.28 -9.12
N SER A 21 -0.81 -28.29 -9.90
CA SER A 21 -1.60 -29.51 -10.10
C SER A 21 -1.54 -30.47 -8.90
N LYS A 22 -0.57 -30.29 -8.00
CA LYS A 22 -0.35 -31.17 -6.84
C LYS A 22 -1.22 -30.78 -5.65
N LYS A 23 -1.85 -31.76 -5.00
CA LYS A 23 -2.62 -31.56 -3.76
C LYS A 23 -1.75 -30.89 -2.68
N GLY A 24 -2.26 -29.79 -2.10
CA GLY A 24 -1.55 -29.03 -1.07
C GLY A 24 -0.67 -27.89 -1.60
N THR A 25 -0.76 -27.54 -2.89
CA THR A 25 -0.08 -26.37 -3.45
C THR A 25 -0.96 -25.11 -3.38
N PHE A 26 -0.36 -24.01 -2.94
CA PHE A 26 -1.04 -22.71 -2.85
C PHE A 26 -0.82 -21.94 -4.16
N SER A 27 -1.79 -21.14 -4.61
CA SER A 27 -1.60 -20.26 -5.77
C SER A 27 -0.62 -19.12 -5.49
N HIS A 28 -0.63 -18.61 -4.26
CA HIS A 28 0.22 -17.52 -3.82
C HIS A 28 1.26 -17.97 -2.79
N PHE A 29 2.36 -17.23 -2.71
CA PHE A 29 3.36 -17.29 -1.64
C PHE A 29 3.50 -15.89 -1.04
N VAL A 30 3.52 -15.77 0.28
CA VAL A 30 3.50 -14.48 0.97
C VAL A 30 4.70 -14.36 1.88
N TYR A 31 5.53 -13.34 1.70
CA TYR A 31 6.49 -12.89 2.72
C TYR A 31 5.86 -11.76 3.52
N THR A 32 6.07 -11.76 4.83
CA THR A 32 5.57 -10.72 5.72
C THR A 32 6.68 -10.30 6.66
N ALA A 33 6.94 -9.01 6.73
CA ALA A 33 7.84 -8.37 7.65
C ALA A 33 7.06 -7.55 8.68
N VAL A 34 7.38 -7.73 9.96
CA VAL A 34 6.95 -6.87 11.06
C VAL A 34 8.13 -5.99 11.45
N ILE A 35 7.98 -4.69 11.31
CA ILE A 35 9.02 -3.70 11.51
C ILE A 35 8.70 -2.90 12.77
N ILE A 36 9.65 -2.85 13.70
CA ILE A 36 9.58 -2.03 14.91
C ILE A 36 10.83 -1.19 15.04
N SER A 37 10.73 -0.08 15.77
CA SER A 37 11.89 0.69 16.17
C SER A 37 12.57 0.04 17.38
N GLU A 38 13.89 0.19 17.52
CA GLU A 38 14.69 -0.43 18.60
C GLU A 38 14.17 -0.07 20.02
N ASP A 39 13.67 1.14 20.23
CA ASP A 39 13.04 1.57 21.49
C ASP A 39 11.75 0.80 21.85
N GLN A 40 11.11 0.16 20.86
CA GLN A 40 9.93 -0.67 21.09
C GLN A 40 10.28 -2.15 21.32
N GLU A 41 11.56 -2.55 21.24
CA GLU A 41 11.96 -3.96 21.32
C GLU A 41 11.59 -4.60 22.66
N GLU A 42 11.95 -3.98 23.79
CA GLU A 42 11.61 -4.49 25.12
C GLU A 42 10.09 -4.58 25.32
N LYS A 43 9.37 -3.57 24.82
CA LYS A 43 7.90 -3.54 24.85
C LYS A 43 7.30 -4.68 24.03
N ALA A 44 7.81 -4.94 22.83
CA ALA A 44 7.40 -6.05 21.99
C ALA A 44 7.63 -7.40 22.68
N ARG A 45 8.78 -7.58 23.35
CA ARG A 45 9.09 -8.81 24.12
C ARG A 45 8.11 -8.99 25.29
N LYS A 46 7.72 -7.91 25.97
CA LYS A 46 6.71 -7.94 27.03
C LYS A 46 5.32 -8.31 26.48
N ILE A 47 4.87 -7.64 25.43
CA ILE A 47 3.57 -7.88 24.79
C ILE A 47 3.45 -9.32 24.28
N ARG A 48 4.52 -9.87 23.68
CA ARG A 48 4.56 -11.29 23.28
C ARG A 48 4.29 -12.21 24.47
N LYS A 49 4.95 -11.96 25.62
CA LYS A 49 4.71 -12.76 26.86
C LYS A 49 3.27 -12.59 27.36
N GLU A 50 2.75 -11.37 27.33
CA GLU A 50 1.36 -11.08 27.71
C GLU A 50 0.36 -11.82 26.81
N ILE A 51 0.59 -11.86 25.50
CA ILE A 51 -0.22 -12.62 24.54
C ILE A 51 -0.21 -14.12 24.89
N CYS A 52 0.98 -14.70 25.15
CA CYS A 52 1.11 -16.10 25.57
C CYS A 52 0.26 -16.41 26.82
N CYS A 53 0.31 -15.54 27.82
CA CYS A 53 -0.42 -15.68 29.08
C CYS A 53 -1.93 -15.46 28.90
N LYS A 54 -2.33 -14.32 28.33
CA LYS A 54 -3.73 -13.89 28.17
C LYS A 54 -4.54 -14.85 27.31
N PHE A 55 -3.94 -15.35 26.22
CA PHE A 55 -4.61 -16.25 25.30
C PHE A 55 -4.29 -17.73 25.54
N ARG A 56 -3.53 -18.07 26.60
CA ARG A 56 -3.17 -19.46 26.98
C ARG A 56 -2.55 -20.25 25.81
N LEU A 57 -1.56 -19.66 25.13
CA LEU A 57 -0.93 -20.23 23.92
C LEU A 57 0.30 -21.10 24.23
N GLY A 58 0.71 -21.19 25.50
CA GLY A 58 1.95 -21.86 25.92
C GLY A 58 3.17 -20.94 25.78
N SER A 59 4.37 -21.53 25.78
CA SER A 59 5.65 -20.79 25.76
C SER A 59 6.02 -20.23 24.38
N ASN A 60 5.49 -20.81 23.30
CA ASN A 60 5.75 -20.44 21.91
C ASN A 60 4.45 -20.22 21.15
N ILE A 61 4.38 -19.14 20.36
CA ILE A 61 3.23 -18.86 19.51
C ILE A 61 3.54 -19.44 18.13
N LYS A 62 2.64 -20.28 17.60
CA LYS A 62 2.68 -20.72 16.21
C LYS A 62 1.33 -20.49 15.54
N SER A 63 1.34 -19.82 14.40
CA SER A 63 0.14 -19.44 13.65
C SER A 63 -0.69 -20.65 13.23
N LYS A 64 -0.05 -21.78 12.93
CA LYS A 64 -0.72 -23.05 12.60
C LYS A 64 -1.67 -23.56 13.70
N ASN A 65 -1.40 -23.23 14.97
CA ASN A 65 -2.22 -23.65 16.11
C ASN A 65 -3.50 -22.79 16.25
N LEU A 66 -3.57 -21.65 15.57
CA LEU A 66 -4.70 -20.71 15.55
C LEU A 66 -5.54 -20.90 14.27
N GLY A 67 -6.13 -22.10 14.11
CA GLY A 67 -6.84 -22.51 12.88
C GLY A 67 -8.22 -21.86 12.64
N ASP A 68 -8.74 -22.02 11.41
CA ASP A 68 -9.85 -21.25 10.81
C ASP A 68 -11.25 -21.44 11.41
N LYS A 69 -11.47 -22.55 12.11
CA LYS A 69 -12.82 -22.94 12.58
C LYS A 69 -13.05 -22.61 14.04
N LYS A 70 -12.19 -23.11 14.95
CA LYS A 70 -12.40 -23.01 16.40
C LYS A 70 -11.69 -21.82 17.07
N TYR A 71 -10.63 -21.30 16.46
CA TYR A 71 -9.75 -20.29 17.09
C TYR A 71 -9.61 -19.01 16.28
N PHE A 72 -10.50 -18.79 15.31
CA PHE A 72 -10.48 -17.59 14.47
C PHE A 72 -10.72 -16.30 15.27
N GLN A 73 -11.73 -16.29 16.15
CA GLN A 73 -11.98 -15.15 17.03
C GLN A 73 -10.76 -14.82 17.90
N LYS A 74 -10.11 -15.87 18.43
CA LYS A 74 -8.89 -15.74 19.23
C LYS A 74 -7.74 -15.09 18.46
N ARG A 75 -7.62 -15.39 17.15
CA ARG A 75 -6.64 -14.74 16.27
C ARG A 75 -6.95 -13.25 16.10
N LEU A 76 -8.21 -12.89 15.86
CA LEU A 76 -8.62 -11.48 15.77
C LEU A 76 -8.31 -10.72 17.06
N ASP A 77 -8.62 -11.31 18.21
CA ASP A 77 -8.37 -10.69 19.51
C ASP A 77 -6.86 -10.49 19.77
N ILE A 78 -6.02 -11.43 19.33
CA ILE A 78 -4.56 -11.29 19.38
C ILE A 78 -4.08 -10.16 18.47
N LEU A 79 -4.60 -10.08 17.25
CA LEU A 79 -4.23 -9.02 16.29
C LEU A 79 -4.65 -7.63 16.80
N LYS A 80 -5.87 -7.49 17.33
CA LYS A 80 -6.35 -6.24 17.95
C LYS A 80 -5.46 -5.84 19.13
N TYR A 81 -5.16 -6.80 20.01
CA TYR A 81 -4.29 -6.55 21.16
C TYR A 81 -2.88 -6.12 20.74
N LEU A 82 -2.33 -6.73 19.68
CA LEU A 82 -1.03 -6.35 19.12
C LEU A 82 -1.05 -4.89 18.63
N ILE A 83 -2.10 -4.50 17.89
CA ILE A 83 -2.23 -3.15 17.33
C ILE A 83 -2.42 -2.09 18.42
N GLU A 84 -3.25 -2.37 19.42
CA GLU A 84 -3.52 -1.44 20.52
C GLU A 84 -2.30 -1.18 21.40
N ASN A 85 -1.41 -2.17 21.55
CA ASN A 85 -0.34 -2.12 22.57
C ASN A 85 1.05 -1.94 21.99
N LEU A 86 1.30 -2.26 20.71
CA LEU A 86 2.61 -2.13 20.07
C LEU A 86 2.52 -1.16 18.89
N ASP A 87 3.54 -0.32 18.72
CA ASP A 87 3.69 0.50 17.51
C ASP A 87 4.63 -0.20 16.53
N PHE A 88 4.10 -0.57 15.37
CA PHE A 88 4.81 -1.38 14.36
C PHE A 88 4.18 -1.19 12.98
N THR A 89 4.96 -1.45 11.93
CA THR A 89 4.47 -1.49 10.55
C THR A 89 4.62 -2.89 9.96
N ILE A 90 3.75 -3.25 9.03
CA ILE A 90 3.73 -4.54 8.35
C ILE A 90 4.03 -4.30 6.87
N ASP A 91 5.01 -5.01 6.33
CA ASP A 91 5.36 -4.99 4.93
C ASP A 91 5.24 -6.40 4.34
N VAL A 92 4.63 -6.54 3.17
CA VAL A 92 4.20 -7.83 2.63
C VAL A 92 4.57 -7.93 1.17
N LEU A 93 5.14 -9.05 0.75
CA LEU A 93 5.35 -9.39 -0.65
C LEU A 93 4.53 -10.63 -1.01
N ILE A 94 3.55 -10.45 -1.90
CA ILE A 94 2.69 -11.51 -2.42
C ILE A 94 3.19 -11.93 -3.79
N ILE A 95 3.48 -13.21 -3.93
CA ILE A 95 4.01 -13.82 -5.14
C ILE A 95 2.92 -14.71 -5.74
N ASP A 96 2.40 -14.32 -6.90
CA ASP A 96 1.48 -15.14 -7.69
C ASP A 96 2.28 -16.16 -8.50
N LYS A 97 2.30 -17.41 -8.02
CA LYS A 97 3.08 -18.49 -8.63
C LYS A 97 2.47 -19.00 -9.93
N SER A 98 1.17 -18.76 -10.17
CA SER A 98 0.49 -19.20 -11.40
C SER A 98 1.04 -18.51 -12.65
N ARG A 99 1.71 -17.37 -12.48
CA ARG A 99 2.24 -16.54 -13.56
C ARG A 99 3.76 -16.58 -13.67
N ILE A 100 4.41 -17.40 -12.87
CA ILE A 100 5.84 -17.65 -12.98
C ILE A 100 6.03 -18.75 -14.03
N ASP A 101 6.92 -18.53 -14.99
CA ASP A 101 7.23 -19.53 -16.01
C ASP A 101 7.88 -20.76 -15.36
N ASN A 102 7.15 -21.88 -15.40
CA ASN A 102 7.54 -23.16 -14.82
C ASN A 102 8.53 -23.94 -15.69
N GLU A 103 8.59 -23.65 -16.98
CA GLU A 103 9.32 -24.46 -17.96
C GLU A 103 10.73 -23.89 -18.24
N LYS A 104 10.87 -22.56 -18.29
CA LYS A 104 12.14 -21.90 -18.67
C LYS A 104 12.86 -21.18 -17.52
N GLY A 105 12.27 -21.12 -16.32
CA GLY A 105 12.79 -20.36 -15.18
C GLY A 105 13.66 -21.16 -14.19
N GLY A 106 14.71 -20.53 -13.65
CA GLY A 106 15.49 -21.06 -12.51
C GLY A 106 14.72 -21.08 -11.18
N LEU A 107 13.57 -20.40 -11.10
CA LEU A 107 12.72 -20.27 -9.92
C LEU A 107 12.03 -21.58 -9.49
N LYS A 108 12.08 -22.63 -10.32
CA LYS A 108 11.66 -23.99 -9.94
C LYS A 108 12.50 -24.58 -8.81
N HIS A 109 13.75 -24.13 -8.67
CA HIS A 109 14.65 -24.58 -7.61
C HIS A 109 14.40 -23.77 -6.35
N LYS A 110 14.05 -24.46 -5.25
CA LYS A 110 13.74 -23.86 -3.94
C LYS A 110 14.77 -22.81 -3.49
N GLN A 111 16.07 -23.12 -3.58
CA GLN A 111 17.14 -22.21 -3.16
C GLN A 111 17.20 -20.92 -4.01
N VAL A 112 17.00 -21.05 -5.33
CA VAL A 112 17.00 -19.90 -6.26
C VAL A 112 15.78 -19.03 -6.02
N PHE A 113 14.61 -19.64 -5.77
CA PHE A 113 13.39 -18.95 -5.38
C PHE A 113 13.62 -18.07 -4.14
N TYR A 114 14.17 -18.63 -3.07
CA TYR A 114 14.47 -17.88 -1.84
C TYR A 114 15.47 -16.75 -2.07
N LYS A 115 16.60 -17.02 -2.74
CA LYS A 115 17.61 -15.98 -3.03
C LYS A 115 17.02 -14.82 -3.83
N TYR A 116 16.21 -15.12 -4.85
CA TYR A 116 15.61 -14.10 -5.71
C TYR A 116 14.61 -13.23 -4.95
N PHE A 117 13.62 -13.86 -4.30
CA PHE A 117 12.55 -13.12 -3.64
C PHE A 117 12.98 -12.45 -2.35
N GLN A 118 13.90 -13.05 -1.58
CA GLN A 118 14.45 -12.35 -0.42
C GLN A 118 15.36 -11.19 -0.82
N LYS A 119 16.14 -11.32 -1.90
CA LYS A 119 16.88 -10.17 -2.47
C LYS A 119 15.93 -9.03 -2.82
N LEU A 120 14.83 -9.33 -3.50
CA LEU A 120 13.82 -8.34 -3.86
C LEU A 120 13.16 -7.72 -2.63
N PHE A 121 12.75 -8.56 -1.67
CA PHE A 121 11.99 -8.12 -0.49
C PHE A 121 12.82 -7.37 0.54
N VAL A 122 14.08 -7.77 0.76
CA VAL A 122 14.97 -7.12 1.73
C VAL A 122 15.71 -5.93 1.11
N GLY A 123 16.00 -5.97 -0.19
CA GLY A 123 16.78 -4.94 -0.87
C GLY A 123 16.22 -3.52 -0.74
N LYS A 124 14.88 -3.39 -0.71
CA LYS A 124 14.21 -2.10 -0.51
C LYS A 124 14.54 -1.42 0.82
N TYR A 125 14.89 -2.17 1.87
CA TYR A 125 15.18 -1.58 3.19
C TYR A 125 16.45 -0.73 3.20
N ASN A 126 17.37 -0.93 2.25
CA ASN A 126 18.56 -0.09 2.07
C ASN A 126 18.24 1.38 1.75
N GLU A 127 17.11 1.61 1.10
CA GLU A 127 16.65 2.94 0.70
C GLU A 127 15.71 3.56 1.74
N ILE A 128 15.16 2.74 2.63
CA ILE A 128 14.15 3.14 3.62
C ILE A 128 14.79 3.45 4.98
N PHE A 129 15.83 2.72 5.38
CA PHE A 129 16.45 2.82 6.69
C PHE A 129 17.97 2.98 6.59
N ASP A 130 18.51 3.94 7.32
CA ASP A 130 19.97 4.13 7.43
C ASP A 130 20.61 3.00 8.27
N SER A 131 19.93 2.54 9.32
CA SER A 131 20.37 1.47 10.23
C SER A 131 19.25 0.47 10.52
N TYR A 132 19.53 -0.83 10.37
CA TYR A 132 18.53 -1.89 10.57
C TYR A 132 19.12 -3.28 10.87
N GLU A 133 18.33 -4.15 11.51
CA GLU A 133 18.61 -5.57 11.68
C GLU A 133 17.43 -6.41 11.19
N ILE A 134 17.72 -7.38 10.34
CA ILE A 134 16.70 -8.26 9.75
C ILE A 134 16.84 -9.67 10.31
N TYR A 135 15.72 -10.20 10.81
CA TYR A 135 15.58 -11.51 11.41
C TYR A 135 14.49 -12.33 10.70
N PRO A 136 14.81 -13.03 9.59
CA PRO A 136 13.90 -13.97 8.95
C PRO A 136 13.86 -15.32 9.68
N ASP A 137 12.72 -15.99 9.67
CA ASP A 137 12.61 -17.37 10.18
C ASP A 137 13.50 -18.35 9.39
N LYS A 138 13.92 -19.42 10.06
CA LYS A 138 14.92 -20.37 9.55
C LYS A 138 14.38 -21.19 8.37
N VAL A 139 14.99 -21.04 7.19
CA VAL A 139 14.66 -21.83 5.99
C VAL A 139 15.64 -23.00 5.80
N GLY A 140 15.41 -24.13 6.48
CA GLY A 140 16.13 -25.39 6.28
C GLY A 140 17.63 -25.38 6.69
N GLU A 141 18.09 -26.41 7.40
CA GLU A 141 19.36 -26.34 8.16
C GLU A 141 20.63 -26.10 7.32
N GLY A 142 20.71 -26.59 6.09
CA GLY A 142 21.90 -26.43 5.23
C GLY A 142 21.90 -25.18 4.34
N PHE A 143 20.78 -24.45 4.24
CA PHE A 143 20.63 -23.31 3.33
C PHE A 143 20.80 -21.96 4.05
N VAL A 144 20.72 -21.95 5.38
CA VAL A 144 20.84 -20.76 6.24
C VAL A 144 22.12 -19.98 5.97
N THR A 145 23.29 -20.61 6.14
CA THR A 145 24.59 -19.92 6.01
C THR A 145 24.84 -19.44 4.57
N GLU A 146 24.33 -20.18 3.59
CA GLU A 146 24.46 -19.80 2.18
C GLU A 146 23.60 -18.57 1.84
N LEU A 147 22.35 -18.55 2.33
CA LEU A 147 21.43 -17.44 2.10
C LEU A 147 21.89 -16.16 2.82
N GLU A 148 22.31 -16.26 4.09
CA GLU A 148 22.88 -15.13 4.83
C GLU A 148 24.06 -14.52 4.09
N ARG A 149 25.03 -15.36 3.68
CA ARG A 149 26.20 -14.91 2.94
C ARG A 149 25.79 -14.24 1.63
N PHE A 150 24.86 -14.84 0.89
CA PHE A 150 24.37 -14.29 -0.37
C PHE A 150 23.73 -12.91 -0.20
N ILE A 151 22.85 -12.74 0.79
CA ILE A 151 22.14 -11.47 1.03
C ILE A 151 23.11 -10.40 1.54
N MET A 152 23.99 -10.73 2.49
CA MET A 152 24.99 -9.80 3.02
C MET A 152 25.94 -9.29 1.92
N GLN A 153 26.38 -10.18 1.02
CA GLN A 153 27.32 -9.82 -0.04
C GLN A 153 26.68 -9.10 -1.23
N ASN A 154 25.44 -9.44 -1.59
CA ASN A 154 24.83 -8.96 -2.84
C ASN A 154 23.77 -7.87 -2.65
N VAL A 155 23.26 -7.68 -1.42
CA VAL A 155 22.09 -6.83 -1.16
C VAL A 155 22.41 -5.79 -0.10
N ILE A 156 22.75 -6.20 1.12
CA ILE A 156 22.79 -5.30 2.28
C ILE A 156 24.07 -4.47 2.34
N LYS A 157 25.20 -5.08 1.93
CA LYS A 157 26.56 -4.48 1.85
C LYS A 157 26.78 -3.35 2.87
N PRO A 158 27.05 -3.69 4.14
CA PRO A 158 27.44 -2.69 5.14
C PRO A 158 28.66 -1.92 4.62
N ASP A 159 28.58 -0.60 4.63
CA ASP A 159 29.66 0.29 4.21
C ASP A 159 30.10 1.19 5.38
N LEU A 160 31.10 2.02 5.14
CA LEU A 160 31.64 2.92 6.18
C LEU A 160 30.59 3.92 6.69
N PHE A 161 29.55 4.21 5.90
CA PHE A 161 28.50 5.16 6.24
C PHE A 161 27.31 4.50 6.92
N ASN A 162 27.11 3.19 6.72
CA ASN A 162 26.01 2.41 7.28
C ASN A 162 26.51 1.07 7.88
N PRO A 163 27.36 1.11 8.92
CA PRO A 163 27.96 -0.09 9.49
C PRO A 163 26.95 -0.99 10.22
N ASP A 164 25.84 -0.41 10.70
CA ASP A 164 24.87 -1.09 11.57
C ASP A 164 23.79 -1.90 10.83
N ARG A 165 23.96 -2.11 9.52
CA ARG A 165 23.05 -2.92 8.71
C ARG A 165 23.40 -4.41 8.83
N SER A 166 22.45 -5.22 9.30
CA SER A 166 22.66 -6.65 9.47
C SER A 166 21.48 -7.50 9.03
N TYR A 167 21.78 -8.74 8.70
CA TYR A 167 20.80 -9.77 8.35
C TYR A 167 21.26 -11.10 8.92
N LYS A 168 20.37 -11.74 9.67
CA LYS A 168 20.63 -13.00 10.33
C LYS A 168 19.35 -13.83 10.36
N LEU A 169 19.41 -15.03 9.79
CA LEU A 169 18.34 -16.01 9.93
C LEU A 169 18.31 -16.48 11.38
N ALA A 170 17.14 -16.38 12.01
CA ALA A 170 16.96 -16.67 13.43
C ALA A 170 15.85 -17.71 13.63
N ASP A 171 16.10 -18.71 14.45
CA ASP A 171 15.08 -19.67 14.88
C ASP A 171 14.05 -18.99 15.81
N ASP A 172 12.76 -19.18 15.49
CA ASP A 172 11.61 -18.60 16.22
C ASP A 172 11.51 -19.04 17.70
N VAL A 173 12.21 -20.09 18.11
CA VAL A 173 12.22 -20.65 19.46
C VAL A 173 13.53 -20.37 20.20
N LYS A 174 14.67 -20.54 19.52
CA LYS A 174 16.00 -20.52 20.16
C LYS A 174 16.72 -19.18 20.05
N ASP A 175 16.57 -18.48 18.92
CA ASP A 175 17.39 -17.29 18.63
C ASP A 175 16.57 -16.00 18.82
N GLU A 176 15.45 -15.84 18.12
CA GLU A 176 14.65 -14.62 18.18
C GLU A 176 13.15 -14.89 18.26
N LYS A 177 12.60 -14.77 19.47
CA LYS A 177 11.19 -15.08 19.76
C LYS A 177 10.21 -14.06 19.21
N LEU A 178 10.67 -12.89 18.78
CA LEU A 178 9.83 -11.88 18.13
C LEU A 178 9.45 -12.25 16.69
N VAL A 179 10.19 -13.17 16.05
CA VAL A 179 9.79 -13.78 14.76
C VAL A 179 8.39 -14.42 14.85
N GLN A 180 8.00 -14.92 16.02
CA GLN A 180 6.66 -15.46 16.24
C GLN A 180 5.53 -14.43 16.06
N LEU A 181 5.81 -13.13 16.24
CA LEU A 181 4.83 -12.08 15.92
C LEU A 181 4.64 -11.98 14.41
N ALA A 182 5.74 -12.08 13.64
CA ALA A 182 5.69 -12.15 12.19
C ALA A 182 4.92 -13.41 11.72
N ASP A 183 5.09 -14.58 12.36
CA ASP A 183 4.32 -15.81 12.03
C ASP A 183 2.80 -15.63 12.18
N ILE A 184 2.35 -14.99 13.27
CA ILE A 184 0.91 -14.72 13.47
C ILE A 184 0.38 -13.82 12.35
N VAL A 185 1.11 -12.75 12.00
CA VAL A 185 0.69 -11.80 10.95
C VAL A 185 0.77 -12.47 9.58
N ALA A 186 1.87 -13.15 9.26
CA ALA A 186 2.09 -13.89 8.01
C ALA A 186 1.02 -14.94 7.78
N GLY A 187 0.73 -15.78 8.79
CA GLY A 187 -0.33 -16.77 8.68
C GLY A 187 -1.75 -16.22 8.76
N SER A 188 -1.94 -14.94 9.13
CA SER A 188 -3.24 -14.26 9.00
C SER A 188 -3.43 -13.72 7.58
N LEU A 189 -2.41 -13.05 7.04
CA LEU A 189 -2.41 -12.48 5.69
C LEU A 189 -2.36 -13.58 4.62
N GLY A 190 -1.60 -14.64 4.84
CA GLY A 190 -1.56 -15.80 3.97
C GLY A 190 -2.92 -16.47 3.80
N ARG A 191 -3.81 -16.37 4.80
CA ARG A 191 -5.20 -16.83 4.68
C ARG A 191 -6.06 -15.91 3.82
N ILE A 192 -5.72 -14.62 3.73
CA ILE A 192 -6.36 -13.69 2.79
C ILE A 192 -5.91 -14.01 1.36
N PHE A 193 -4.62 -14.20 1.13
CA PHE A 193 -4.09 -14.25 -0.24
C PHE A 193 -3.98 -15.67 -0.83
N CYS A 194 -3.79 -16.70 -0.01
CA CYS A 194 -3.59 -18.08 -0.50
C CYS A 194 -4.84 -18.97 -0.40
N SER A 195 -5.87 -18.59 0.36
CA SER A 195 -7.08 -19.42 0.48
C SER A 195 -8.02 -19.17 -0.71
N SER A 196 -8.36 -20.22 -1.43
CA SER A 196 -9.42 -20.23 -2.46
C SER A 196 -10.84 -20.00 -1.92
N HIS A 197 -11.00 -19.72 -0.62
CA HIS A 197 -12.28 -19.53 0.03
C HIS A 197 -12.43 -18.05 0.41
N SER A 198 -13.01 -17.28 -0.52
CA SER A 198 -13.64 -15.99 -0.23
C SER A 198 -14.62 -16.19 0.92
N SER A 199 -14.28 -15.69 2.10
CA SER A 199 -15.16 -15.74 3.26
C SER A 199 -15.13 -14.40 3.97
N GLN A 200 -16.26 -14.02 4.54
CA GLN A 200 -16.50 -12.82 5.38
C GLN A 200 -15.41 -12.56 6.45
N LYS A 201 -14.67 -13.61 6.82
CA LYS A 201 -13.50 -13.61 7.70
C LYS A 201 -12.29 -12.83 7.16
N MET A 202 -12.19 -12.66 5.83
CA MET A 202 -11.09 -11.93 5.18
C MET A 202 -11.20 -10.43 5.44
N ASP A 203 -12.41 -9.89 5.38
CA ASP A 203 -12.70 -8.49 5.66
C ASP A 203 -12.35 -8.15 7.11
N GLU A 204 -12.68 -9.03 8.06
CA GLU A 204 -12.39 -8.80 9.49
C GLU A 204 -10.88 -8.70 9.81
N ILE A 205 -10.03 -9.52 9.17
CA ILE A 205 -8.57 -9.44 9.37
C ILE A 205 -8.01 -8.19 8.69
N TYR A 206 -8.49 -7.88 7.49
CA TYR A 206 -8.04 -6.70 6.75
C TYR A 206 -8.41 -5.40 7.47
N GLU A 207 -9.66 -5.27 7.95
CA GLU A 207 -10.11 -4.11 8.73
C GLU A 207 -9.27 -3.87 9.98
N ILE A 208 -8.70 -4.92 10.59
CA ILE A 208 -7.79 -4.76 11.73
C ILE A 208 -6.41 -4.27 11.26
N LEU A 209 -5.83 -4.87 10.22
CA LEU A 209 -4.42 -4.67 9.85
C LEU A 209 -4.16 -3.55 8.82
N HIS A 210 -5.16 -3.13 8.03
CA HIS A 210 -4.99 -2.28 6.84
C HIS A 210 -4.27 -0.96 7.12
N THR A 211 -4.45 -0.38 8.30
CA THR A 211 -3.84 0.92 8.67
C THR A 211 -2.32 0.86 8.81
N ARG A 212 -1.74 -0.34 8.96
CA ARG A 212 -0.31 -0.56 9.18
C ARG A 212 0.34 -1.41 8.09
N LEU A 213 -0.41 -1.72 7.03
CA LEU A 213 -0.08 -2.75 6.05
C LEU A 213 0.39 -2.12 4.73
N THR A 214 1.58 -2.52 4.28
CA THR A 214 2.10 -2.24 2.94
C THR A 214 2.19 -3.54 2.17
N ILE A 215 1.64 -3.62 0.96
CA ILE A 215 1.63 -4.85 0.15
C ILE A 215 2.26 -4.56 -1.21
N GLN A 216 3.20 -5.41 -1.59
CA GLN A 216 3.81 -5.49 -2.89
C GLN A 216 3.40 -6.80 -3.57
N HIS A 217 3.02 -6.74 -4.86
CA HIS A 217 2.67 -7.93 -5.65
C HIS A 217 3.77 -8.24 -6.66
N PHE A 218 4.05 -9.52 -6.84
CA PHE A 218 4.96 -10.04 -7.86
C PHE A 218 4.32 -11.20 -8.63
N PRO A 219 4.31 -11.17 -9.98
CA PRO A 219 4.59 -10.01 -10.82
C PRO A 219 3.60 -8.85 -10.55
N PHE A 220 4.00 -7.62 -10.82
CA PHE A 220 3.13 -6.43 -10.68
C PHE A 220 1.90 -6.61 -11.57
N GLN A 221 0.68 -6.46 -11.01
CA GLN A 221 -0.57 -6.62 -11.76
C GLN A 221 -1.45 -5.36 -11.62
N SER A 222 -2.02 -4.94 -12.76
CA SER A 222 -2.89 -3.77 -12.91
C SER A 222 -4.38 -4.09 -13.13
N ASN A 223 -4.84 -5.35 -12.99
CA ASN A 223 -6.15 -5.74 -13.51
C ASN A 223 -7.06 -6.41 -12.48
N TYR A 224 -8.11 -5.69 -12.06
CA TYR A 224 -9.38 -6.29 -11.60
C TYR A 224 -10.44 -6.07 -12.68
N GLN A 225 -11.04 -7.15 -13.18
CA GLN A 225 -12.18 -7.14 -14.09
C GLN A 225 -13.49 -7.20 -13.28
N ILE A 226 -14.38 -6.22 -13.53
CA ILE A 226 -15.79 -6.28 -13.16
C ILE A 226 -16.55 -6.38 -14.49
N LYS A 227 -17.59 -7.21 -14.55
CA LYS A 227 -18.45 -7.36 -15.73
C LYS A 227 -18.98 -5.99 -16.16
N THR A 228 -18.52 -5.53 -17.31
CA THR A 228 -19.02 -4.34 -18.01
C THR A 228 -19.28 -4.73 -19.47
N THR A 229 -20.01 -3.92 -20.23
CA THR A 229 -20.21 -4.17 -21.67
C THR A 229 -18.85 -4.17 -22.39
N GLU A 230 -18.71 -4.87 -23.52
CA GLU A 230 -17.41 -5.02 -24.21
C GLU A 230 -16.77 -3.68 -24.62
N GLU A 231 -17.56 -2.63 -24.85
CA GLU A 231 -17.07 -1.29 -25.17
C GLU A 231 -16.59 -0.53 -23.91
N ASP A 232 -17.34 -0.59 -22.81
CA ASP A 232 -16.96 0.01 -21.53
C ASP A 232 -15.71 -0.69 -20.97
N GLU A 233 -15.56 -2.00 -21.16
CA GLU A 233 -14.38 -2.75 -20.73
C GLU A 233 -13.10 -2.30 -21.44
N LYS A 234 -13.16 -2.04 -22.76
CA LYS A 234 -12.02 -1.55 -23.52
C LYS A 234 -11.58 -0.17 -23.04
N LEU A 235 -12.54 0.73 -22.82
CA LEU A 235 -12.24 2.08 -22.35
C LEU A 235 -11.72 2.07 -20.90
N ASN A 236 -12.32 1.28 -20.03
CA ASN A 236 -11.84 1.08 -18.66
C ASN A 236 -10.41 0.53 -18.63
N LEU A 237 -10.10 -0.45 -19.49
CA LEU A 237 -8.76 -1.01 -19.60
C LEU A 237 -7.75 0.03 -20.10
N LEU A 238 -8.13 0.85 -21.07
CA LEU A 238 -7.31 1.94 -21.58
C LEU A 238 -7.01 2.98 -20.48
N ILE A 239 -8.03 3.40 -19.72
CA ILE A 239 -7.85 4.33 -18.60
C ILE A 239 -6.91 3.76 -17.54
N LYS A 240 -7.07 2.47 -17.17
CA LYS A 240 -6.15 1.80 -16.23
C LYS A 240 -4.71 1.80 -16.74
N LYS A 241 -4.52 1.47 -18.01
CA LYS A 241 -3.21 1.45 -18.65
C LYS A 241 -2.56 2.83 -18.61
N LEU A 242 -3.26 3.86 -19.07
CA LEU A 242 -2.76 5.25 -19.08
C LEU A 242 -2.43 5.75 -17.67
N SER A 243 -3.34 5.50 -16.71
CA SER A 243 -3.16 5.85 -15.30
C SER A 243 -1.92 5.19 -14.71
N GLY A 244 -1.68 3.91 -15.04
CA GLY A 244 -0.49 3.16 -14.64
C GLY A 244 0.80 3.69 -15.27
N GLU A 245 0.80 3.95 -16.59
CA GLU A 245 1.97 4.46 -17.32
C GLU A 245 2.39 5.84 -16.80
N VAL A 246 1.44 6.75 -16.58
CA VAL A 246 1.71 8.09 -16.02
C VAL A 246 2.25 7.99 -14.59
N LEU A 247 1.70 7.08 -13.78
CA LEU A 247 2.18 6.84 -12.43
C LEU A 247 3.62 6.32 -12.41
N GLU A 248 3.93 5.32 -13.24
CA GLU A 248 5.28 4.73 -13.33
C GLU A 248 6.30 5.79 -13.78
N GLN A 249 5.99 6.54 -14.84
CA GLN A 249 6.84 7.65 -15.30
C GLN A 249 7.07 8.69 -14.22
N TYR A 250 6.03 9.02 -13.44
CA TYR A 250 6.16 9.97 -12.35
C TYR A 250 7.07 9.44 -11.24
N ILE A 251 6.90 8.19 -10.80
CA ILE A 251 7.72 7.58 -9.75
C ILE A 251 9.20 7.50 -10.20
N GLU A 252 9.45 7.08 -11.44
CA GLU A 252 10.80 7.03 -12.01
C GLU A 252 11.47 8.41 -11.98
N ASN A 253 10.75 9.47 -12.38
CA ASN A 253 11.26 10.84 -12.38
C ASN A 253 11.39 11.44 -10.97
N ALA A 254 10.47 11.12 -10.07
CA ALA A 254 10.44 11.64 -8.69
C ALA A 254 11.57 11.07 -7.83
N ASN A 255 12.01 9.83 -8.10
CA ASN A 255 13.18 9.23 -7.45
C ASN A 255 14.45 10.08 -7.64
N TYR A 256 14.58 10.82 -8.74
CA TYR A 256 15.69 11.76 -8.95
C TYR A 256 15.55 13.06 -8.14
N LYS A 257 14.32 13.48 -7.81
CA LYS A 257 14.02 14.72 -7.08
C LYS A 257 13.89 14.54 -5.56
N LYS A 258 13.96 13.30 -5.05
CA LYS A 258 13.82 12.93 -3.62
C LYS A 258 12.48 13.32 -2.97
N ASP A 259 11.38 13.30 -3.73
CA ASP A 259 10.05 13.65 -3.20
C ASP A 259 9.36 12.42 -2.55
N HIS A 260 9.95 11.92 -1.47
CA HIS A 260 9.59 10.63 -0.85
C HIS A 260 8.16 10.57 -0.31
N LEU A 261 7.55 11.72 0.04
CA LEU A 261 6.20 11.76 0.60
C LEU A 261 5.13 11.55 -0.48
N GLN A 262 5.31 12.18 -1.65
CA GLN A 262 4.40 12.05 -2.78
C GLN A 262 4.40 10.62 -3.32
N ILE A 263 5.57 10.00 -3.43
CA ILE A 263 5.70 8.60 -3.85
C ILE A 263 4.93 7.68 -2.89
N ARG A 264 5.09 7.84 -1.58
CA ARG A 264 4.36 7.05 -0.58
C ARG A 264 2.84 7.22 -0.68
N LEU A 265 2.37 8.46 -0.89
CA LEU A 265 0.95 8.74 -1.11
C LEU A 265 0.44 7.99 -2.35
N LEU A 266 1.18 8.05 -3.45
CA LEU A 266 0.80 7.42 -4.70
C LEU A 266 0.81 5.89 -4.60
N ASP A 267 1.81 5.31 -3.95
CA ASP A 267 1.88 3.87 -3.68
C ASP A 267 0.67 3.41 -2.85
N TYR A 268 0.31 4.19 -1.84
CA TYR A 268 -0.85 3.90 -1.00
C TYR A 268 -2.16 3.98 -1.79
N LEU A 269 -2.36 5.01 -2.61
CA LEU A 269 -3.53 5.10 -3.49
C LEU A 269 -3.57 3.98 -4.54
N ALA A 270 -2.43 3.60 -5.11
CA ALA A 270 -2.31 2.49 -6.04
C ALA A 270 -2.68 1.16 -5.39
N LEU A 271 -2.26 0.93 -4.15
CA LEU A 271 -2.64 -0.23 -3.36
C LEU A 271 -4.15 -0.28 -3.11
N GLN A 272 -4.74 0.82 -2.66
CA GLN A 272 -6.18 0.89 -2.39
C GLN A 272 -7.01 0.69 -3.66
N ASN A 273 -6.56 1.24 -4.79
CA ASN A 273 -7.21 1.05 -6.09
C ASN A 273 -7.13 -0.41 -6.58
N ARG A 274 -6.15 -1.20 -6.15
CA ARG A 274 -6.09 -2.65 -6.44
C ARG A 274 -7.02 -3.43 -5.53
N MET A 275 -6.93 -3.20 -4.23
CA MET A 275 -7.71 -3.94 -3.23
C MET A 275 -9.21 -3.67 -3.36
N SER A 276 -9.56 -2.42 -3.66
CA SER A 276 -10.95 -1.98 -3.80
C SER A 276 -11.03 -0.88 -4.87
N PRO A 277 -11.08 -1.26 -6.16
CA PRO A 277 -11.10 -0.30 -7.26
C PRO A 277 -12.24 0.72 -7.17
N HIS A 278 -13.36 0.40 -6.50
CA HIS A 278 -14.48 1.32 -6.37
C HIS A 278 -14.42 2.24 -5.13
N ARG A 279 -13.49 2.00 -4.21
CA ARG A 279 -13.38 2.74 -2.95
C ARG A 279 -12.59 4.03 -3.17
N LEU A 280 -13.15 5.14 -2.72
CA LEU A 280 -12.39 6.36 -2.48
C LEU A 280 -11.78 6.26 -1.10
N VAL A 281 -10.48 6.52 -1.01
CA VAL A 281 -9.77 6.54 0.28
C VAL A 281 -10.06 7.89 0.94
N PRO A 282 -10.71 7.93 2.11
CA PRO A 282 -11.02 9.17 2.81
C PRO A 282 -9.76 9.96 3.15
N SER A 283 -9.88 11.30 3.16
CA SER A 283 -8.74 12.19 3.44
C SER A 283 -8.08 11.92 4.79
N TYR A 284 -8.87 11.65 5.83
CA TYR A 284 -8.34 11.34 7.17
C TYR A 284 -7.48 10.07 7.17
N GLU A 285 -7.87 9.04 6.41
CA GLU A 285 -7.14 7.76 6.33
C GLU A 285 -5.78 7.97 5.67
N ILE A 286 -5.74 8.76 4.60
CA ILE A 286 -4.51 9.14 3.91
C ILE A 286 -3.62 9.99 4.83
N VAL A 287 -4.19 10.96 5.54
CA VAL A 287 -3.45 11.80 6.49
C VAL A 287 -2.82 10.94 7.58
N ASP A 288 -3.58 10.02 8.17
CA ASP A 288 -3.07 9.14 9.22
C ASP A 288 -2.00 8.18 8.71
N TYR A 289 -2.14 7.66 7.48
CA TYR A 289 -1.08 6.90 6.82
C TYR A 289 0.21 7.73 6.66
N LEU A 290 0.10 8.95 6.15
CA LEU A 290 1.27 9.82 5.90
C LEU A 290 1.91 10.35 7.19
N LYS A 291 1.16 10.48 8.29
CA LYS A 291 1.69 10.90 9.60
C LYS A 291 2.78 9.95 10.11
N ASN A 292 2.73 8.68 9.74
CA ASN A 292 3.77 7.70 10.09
C ASN A 292 5.15 8.08 9.52
N PHE A 293 5.18 8.93 8.49
CA PHE A 293 6.41 9.35 7.82
C PHE A 293 6.71 10.84 7.97
N THR A 294 5.73 11.66 8.36
CA THR A 294 5.91 13.10 8.57
C THR A 294 4.91 13.64 9.60
N MET A 295 5.40 14.16 10.73
CA MET A 295 4.53 14.66 11.83
C MET A 295 3.66 15.89 11.46
N GLN A 296 3.99 16.59 10.38
CA GLN A 296 3.30 17.82 9.94
C GLN A 296 2.21 17.57 8.88
N MET A 297 1.62 16.38 8.85
CA MET A 297 0.53 16.04 7.92
C MET A 297 -0.82 16.53 8.44
N SER A 298 -1.48 17.35 7.62
CA SER A 298 -2.85 17.84 7.82
C SER A 298 -3.67 17.63 6.54
N GLU A 299 -5.00 17.67 6.64
CA GLU A 299 -5.86 17.57 5.45
C GLU A 299 -5.62 18.71 4.45
N GLU A 300 -5.27 19.90 4.93
CA GLU A 300 -4.94 21.04 4.07
C GLU A 300 -3.67 20.77 3.28
N ARG A 301 -2.62 20.25 3.94
CA ARG A 301 -1.38 19.88 3.26
C ARG A 301 -1.60 18.74 2.26
N LEU A 302 -2.44 17.76 2.61
CA LEU A 302 -2.84 16.71 1.67
C LEU A 302 -3.53 17.30 0.43
N ARG A 303 -4.47 18.24 0.60
CA ARG A 303 -5.14 18.91 -0.53
C ARG A 303 -4.14 19.61 -1.45
N THR A 304 -3.13 20.28 -0.90
CA THR A 304 -2.05 20.93 -1.66
C THR A 304 -1.23 19.91 -2.45
N ILE A 305 -0.79 18.83 -1.80
CA ILE A 305 -0.03 17.76 -2.47
C ILE A 305 -0.85 17.14 -3.62
N ILE A 306 -2.12 16.81 -3.38
CA ILE A 306 -3.00 16.24 -4.40
C ILE A 306 -3.20 17.23 -5.56
N ARG A 307 -3.37 18.53 -5.27
CA ARG A 307 -3.48 19.57 -6.29
C ARG A 307 -2.23 19.60 -7.17
N ASP A 308 -1.05 19.60 -6.56
CA ASP A 308 0.22 19.68 -7.29
C ASP A 308 0.42 18.42 -8.15
N LEU A 309 0.13 17.23 -7.60
CA LEU A 309 0.14 15.96 -8.35
C LEU A 309 -0.83 15.95 -9.54
N ARG A 310 -1.99 16.60 -9.43
CA ARG A 310 -2.93 16.75 -10.55
C ARG A 310 -2.40 17.69 -11.63
N TYR A 311 -1.70 18.77 -11.25
CA TYR A 311 -1.07 19.66 -12.22
C TYR A 311 0.08 18.98 -12.97
N GLU A 312 0.75 18.01 -12.35
CA GLU A 312 1.73 17.12 -12.98
C GLU A 312 1.08 16.06 -13.89
N GLY A 313 -0.27 16.02 -13.96
CA GLY A 313 -1.00 15.15 -14.87
C GLY A 313 -1.35 13.77 -14.32
N LEU A 314 -1.15 13.49 -13.02
CA LEU A 314 -1.57 12.22 -12.43
C LEU A 314 -3.09 12.10 -12.31
N PHE A 315 -3.59 10.89 -12.55
CA PHE A 315 -5.03 10.60 -12.65
C PHE A 315 -5.66 10.40 -11.26
N ILE A 316 -5.44 11.35 -10.36
CA ILE A 316 -5.97 11.33 -8.99
C ILE A 316 -7.35 11.97 -8.99
N ILE A 317 -8.39 11.15 -8.85
CA ILE A 317 -9.78 11.59 -8.95
C ILE A 317 -10.41 11.84 -7.58
N SER A 318 -11.44 12.68 -7.59
CA SER A 318 -12.39 12.88 -6.49
C SER A 318 -13.79 12.76 -7.06
N HIS A 319 -14.69 12.05 -6.38
CA HIS A 319 -16.07 11.90 -6.83
C HIS A 319 -16.98 12.96 -6.22
N SER A 320 -18.04 13.25 -6.94
CA SER A 320 -19.04 14.22 -6.50
C SER A 320 -19.78 13.75 -5.24
N GLY A 321 -19.77 14.56 -4.18
CA GLY A 321 -20.47 14.26 -2.92
C GLY A 321 -19.84 13.17 -2.05
N LYS A 322 -18.66 12.64 -2.39
CA LYS A 322 -17.94 11.66 -1.58
C LYS A 322 -16.54 12.19 -1.21
N PRO A 323 -16.19 12.32 0.07
CA PRO A 323 -14.86 12.75 0.48
C PRO A 323 -13.84 11.64 0.23
N GLY A 324 -12.72 11.97 -0.39
CA GLY A 324 -11.60 11.06 -0.60
C GLY A 324 -10.98 11.13 -1.99
N TYR A 325 -9.96 10.29 -2.17
CA TYR A 325 -9.13 10.24 -3.37
C TYR A 325 -8.91 8.78 -3.80
N LYS A 326 -8.73 8.57 -5.10
CA LYS A 326 -8.25 7.30 -5.68
C LYS A 326 -7.58 7.59 -7.02
N LEU A 327 -6.93 6.58 -7.58
CA LEU A 327 -6.47 6.64 -8.98
C LEU A 327 -7.60 6.25 -9.91
N ALA A 328 -7.69 6.90 -11.07
CA ALA A 328 -8.66 6.54 -12.09
C ALA A 328 -8.44 5.10 -12.55
N SER A 329 -9.54 4.36 -12.58
CA SER A 329 -9.59 2.93 -12.92
C SER A 329 -10.68 2.61 -13.94
N SER A 330 -11.54 3.57 -14.26
CA SER A 330 -12.64 3.41 -15.22
C SER A 330 -12.93 4.73 -15.92
N TYR A 331 -13.77 4.69 -16.95
CA TYR A 331 -14.27 5.91 -17.56
C TYR A 331 -15.30 6.62 -16.67
N GLU A 332 -16.10 5.85 -15.91
CA GLU A 332 -17.05 6.39 -14.94
C GLU A 332 -16.35 7.26 -13.88
N ASP A 333 -15.17 6.84 -13.42
CA ASP A 333 -14.31 7.61 -12.53
C ASP A 333 -13.98 9.01 -13.10
N ILE A 334 -13.69 9.09 -14.39
CA ILE A 334 -13.39 10.35 -15.10
C ILE A 334 -14.65 11.21 -15.18
N ILE A 335 -15.79 10.62 -15.55
CA ILE A 335 -17.09 11.32 -15.60
C ILE A 335 -17.43 11.91 -14.22
N GLN A 336 -17.32 11.10 -13.16
CA GLN A 336 -17.60 11.54 -11.79
C GLN A 336 -16.65 12.65 -11.34
N HIS A 337 -15.40 12.60 -11.77
CA HIS A 337 -14.42 13.64 -11.50
C HIS A 337 -14.72 14.96 -12.21
N PHE A 338 -15.10 14.90 -13.50
CA PHE A 338 -15.47 16.10 -14.25
C PHE A 338 -16.78 16.70 -13.71
N ASN A 339 -17.77 15.86 -13.39
CA ASN A 339 -19.00 16.28 -12.75
C ASN A 339 -18.76 16.92 -11.38
N HIS A 340 -17.79 16.43 -10.61
CA HIS A 340 -17.38 17.07 -9.37
C HIS A 340 -16.95 18.53 -9.61
N PHE A 341 -16.09 18.80 -10.60
CA PHE A 341 -15.68 20.18 -10.92
C PHE A 341 -16.81 21.03 -11.49
N MET A 342 -17.63 20.47 -12.38
CA MET A 342 -18.74 21.20 -12.99
C MET A 342 -19.75 21.71 -11.95
N ARG A 343 -19.96 20.98 -10.85
CA ARG A 343 -20.79 21.45 -9.72
C ARG A 343 -20.26 22.71 -9.04
N TYR A 344 -18.98 23.05 -9.18
CA TYR A 344 -18.43 24.29 -8.66
C TYR A 344 -18.32 25.37 -9.74
N ILE A 345 -17.87 25.00 -10.94
CA ILE A 345 -17.64 25.94 -12.04
C ILE A 345 -18.95 26.56 -12.52
N VAL A 346 -20.00 25.75 -12.75
CA VAL A 346 -21.28 26.25 -13.28
C VAL A 346 -21.91 27.27 -12.32
N PRO A 347 -22.07 26.99 -11.00
CA PRO A 347 -22.63 28.00 -10.09
C PRO A 347 -21.76 29.24 -9.93
N MET A 348 -20.42 29.15 -10.09
CA MET A 348 -19.56 30.33 -10.05
C MET A 348 -19.81 31.25 -11.25
N LEU A 349 -19.91 30.68 -12.45
CA LEU A 349 -20.22 31.42 -13.66
C LEU A 349 -21.64 32.01 -13.63
N GLU A 350 -22.62 31.27 -13.11
CA GLU A 350 -23.99 31.77 -12.88
C GLU A 350 -24.00 32.98 -11.91
N LYS A 351 -23.24 32.92 -10.81
CA LYS A 351 -23.12 34.05 -9.88
C LYS A 351 -22.56 35.30 -10.55
N ILE A 352 -21.54 35.15 -11.41
CA ILE A 352 -20.97 36.25 -12.18
C ILE A 352 -22.03 36.82 -13.14
N LYS A 353 -22.76 35.95 -13.86
CA LYS A 353 -23.84 36.35 -14.77
C LYS A 353 -24.93 37.15 -14.07
N VAL A 354 -25.41 36.65 -12.93
CA VAL A 354 -26.45 37.31 -12.11
C VAL A 354 -25.98 38.66 -11.60
N LEU A 355 -24.73 38.76 -11.11
CA LEU A 355 -24.16 40.03 -10.67
C LEU A 355 -24.07 41.04 -11.81
N ASN A 356 -23.57 40.62 -12.99
CA ASN A 356 -23.48 41.49 -14.16
C ASN A 356 -24.86 41.97 -14.61
N GLN A 357 -25.85 41.08 -14.71
CA GLN A 357 -27.22 41.43 -15.06
C GLN A 357 -27.82 42.44 -14.07
N LYS A 358 -27.59 42.26 -12.77
CA LYS A 358 -28.06 43.21 -11.76
C LYS A 358 -27.41 44.59 -11.90
N MET A 359 -26.11 44.65 -12.19
CA MET A 359 -25.41 45.91 -12.46
C MET A 359 -25.94 46.60 -13.73
N VAL A 360 -26.08 45.85 -14.82
CA VAL A 360 -26.63 46.35 -16.09
C VAL A 360 -28.03 46.93 -15.89
N ASN A 361 -28.92 46.20 -15.23
CA ASN A 361 -30.30 46.64 -15.00
C ASN A 361 -30.39 47.86 -14.08
N THR A 362 -29.58 47.92 -13.03
CA THR A 362 -29.61 49.03 -12.05
C THR A 362 -28.97 50.30 -12.61
N SER A 363 -27.97 50.15 -13.49
CA SER A 363 -27.22 51.25 -14.09
C SER A 363 -27.70 51.63 -15.49
N PHE A 364 -28.84 51.10 -15.96
CA PHE A 364 -29.33 51.30 -17.34
C PHE A 364 -28.24 51.03 -18.40
N ASN A 365 -27.49 49.95 -18.18
CA ASN A 365 -26.36 49.51 -18.99
C ASN A 365 -25.12 50.43 -18.96
N ASP A 366 -25.02 51.41 -18.06
CA ASP A 366 -23.79 52.19 -17.90
C ASP A 366 -22.64 51.31 -17.41
N VAL A 367 -22.91 50.43 -16.44
CA VAL A 367 -21.96 49.49 -15.85
C VAL A 367 -22.23 48.07 -16.35
N ASN A 368 -21.44 47.64 -17.35
CA ASN A 368 -21.49 46.29 -17.92
C ASN A 368 -20.07 45.72 -18.16
N PRO A 369 -19.38 45.24 -17.10
CA PRO A 369 -18.02 44.72 -17.22
C PRO A 369 -17.87 43.55 -18.21
N LEU A 370 -18.85 42.65 -18.30
CA LEU A 370 -18.75 41.50 -19.22
C LEU A 370 -18.80 41.91 -20.70
N GLU A 371 -19.43 43.04 -21.03
CA GLU A 371 -19.52 43.52 -22.41
C GLU A 371 -18.48 44.59 -22.74
N LYS A 372 -18.23 45.52 -21.81
CA LYS A 372 -17.46 46.74 -22.06
C LYS A 372 -15.99 46.67 -21.63
N ASP A 373 -15.58 45.64 -20.89
CA ASP A 373 -14.21 45.51 -20.39
C ASP A 373 -13.55 44.23 -20.92
N GLU A 374 -12.55 44.44 -21.79
CA GLU A 374 -11.83 43.37 -22.49
C GLU A 374 -11.16 42.36 -21.56
N ARG A 375 -10.85 42.75 -20.32
CA ARG A 375 -10.23 41.86 -19.32
C ARG A 375 -11.12 40.67 -18.96
N PHE A 376 -12.44 40.77 -19.19
CA PHE A 376 -13.41 39.72 -18.87
C PHE A 376 -13.86 38.90 -20.08
N GLU A 377 -13.24 39.04 -21.24
CA GLU A 377 -13.64 38.37 -22.48
C GLU A 377 -13.66 36.82 -22.36
N GLN A 378 -12.70 36.24 -21.63
CA GLN A 378 -12.69 34.78 -21.40
C GLN A 378 -13.89 34.32 -20.57
N ILE A 379 -14.22 35.06 -19.51
CA ILE A 379 -15.37 34.76 -18.64
C ILE A 379 -16.68 34.94 -19.42
N LYS A 380 -16.77 35.97 -20.26
CA LYS A 380 -17.90 36.20 -21.17
C LYS A 380 -18.12 35.00 -22.10
N LYS A 381 -17.06 34.50 -22.74
CA LYS A 381 -17.14 33.31 -23.62
C LYS A 381 -17.63 32.06 -22.86
N LEU A 382 -17.10 31.83 -21.65
CA LEU A 382 -17.53 30.70 -20.82
C LEU A 382 -18.99 30.81 -20.40
N ILE A 383 -19.46 32.00 -20.04
CA ILE A 383 -20.87 32.24 -19.68
C ILE A 383 -21.79 32.09 -20.90
N GLY A 384 -21.34 32.43 -22.10
CA GLY A 384 -22.13 32.26 -23.33
C GLY A 384 -22.29 30.81 -23.79
N GLN A 385 -21.50 29.88 -23.24
CA GLN A 385 -21.55 28.45 -23.53
C GLN A 385 -22.29 27.64 -22.46
N LEU A 386 -22.68 28.29 -21.34
CA LEU A 386 -23.63 27.75 -20.36
C LEU A 386 -25.06 27.91 -20.87
#